data_AF-A0A6J8DLF2-F1
#
_entry.id   AF-A0A6J8DLF2-F1
#
_cell.length_a   1.000
_cell.length_b   1.000
_cell.length_c   1.000
_cell.angle_alpha   90.00
_cell.angle_beta   90.00
_cell.angle_gamma   90.00
#
_symmetry.space_group_name_H-M   'P 1'
#
loop_
_entity.id
_entity.type
_entity.pdbx_description
1 polymer ?
#
loop_
_entity_poly.entity_id
_entity_poly.type
_entity_poly.pdbx_seq_one_letter_code
_entity_poly.pdbx_strand_id
1 'polypeptide(L)'
;MKTLLFAACTSGETRLVEWFLNSNCYEPIELQEASNVSCARGKVDLVIILHKRYNEKAFNIKAAVNSACFSGSIETVYWLLNTFHEKDADLNVALAMACGNGKNDLVMWLLEKYNMKFDMKLAILETFRASLKKEKSNGKLSENSSFELLNWMLKECGNHVLDIKISVLLACKQGKIGHVKWLFDKFSETCRDINPSEALEAACHGFDTFAIYLFLVKKFSSRKFDLQKVMQSACDSGNDQIVEDLLKRFDKNKLDVKEAIFAACLKGHLNLLRVLWLYAKPKYFREKRLMNIVRNSGNAEMVNWLMAAVDRSKKDAKPVR
;
A
#
# COMPACT_ATOMS: atom_id res chain seq x y z
N MET A 1 -5.20 21.51 28.69
CA MET A 1 -5.46 22.66 27.80
C MET A 1 -5.02 22.40 26.36
N LYS A 2 -3.84 21.81 26.09
CA LYS A 2 -3.36 21.37 24.76
C LYS A 2 -4.42 20.72 23.85
N THR A 3 -5.34 19.96 24.43
CA THR A 3 -6.39 19.21 23.71
C THR A 3 -7.67 19.98 23.38
N LEU A 4 -7.98 21.10 24.04
CA LEU A 4 -9.31 21.72 23.93
C LEU A 4 -9.46 22.59 22.68
N LEU A 5 -8.46 23.42 22.36
CA LEU A 5 -8.48 24.21 21.11
C LEU A 5 -8.44 23.28 19.89
N PHE A 6 -7.58 22.26 19.92
CA PHE A 6 -7.52 21.23 18.89
C PHE A 6 -8.88 20.54 18.70
N ALA A 7 -9.53 20.11 19.78
CA ALA A 7 -10.85 19.49 19.72
C ALA A 7 -11.92 20.45 19.16
N ALA A 8 -11.89 21.72 19.55
CA ALA A 8 -12.79 22.75 19.02
C ALA A 8 -12.59 22.94 17.50
N CYS A 9 -11.34 23.09 17.04
CA CYS A 9 -11.02 23.17 15.62
C CYS A 9 -11.41 21.89 14.86
N THR A 10 -11.27 20.73 15.50
CA THR A 10 -11.70 19.44 14.94
C THR A 10 -13.21 19.39 14.74
N SER A 11 -13.99 19.93 15.68
CA SER A 11 -15.46 19.99 15.60
C SER A 11 -15.95 20.94 14.49
N GLY A 12 -15.16 21.98 14.17
CA GLY A 12 -15.53 22.99 13.18
C GLY A 12 -16.33 24.17 13.73
N GLU A 13 -16.58 24.21 15.05
CA GLU A 13 -17.41 25.22 15.70
C GLU A 13 -16.66 26.55 15.90
N THR A 14 -16.87 27.51 15.01
CA THR A 14 -16.18 28.81 14.97
C THR A 14 -16.32 29.60 16.27
N ARG A 15 -17.54 29.67 16.84
CA ARG A 15 -17.81 30.39 18.09
C ARG A 15 -17.02 29.84 19.28
N LEU A 16 -16.90 28.51 19.37
CA LEU A 16 -16.17 27.85 20.44
C LEU A 16 -14.67 28.12 20.31
N VAL A 17 -14.15 28.06 19.08
CA VAL A 17 -12.75 28.41 18.79
C VAL A 17 -12.48 29.87 19.16
N GLU A 18 -13.29 30.83 18.72
CA GLU A 18 -13.15 32.25 19.10
C GLU A 18 -13.15 32.45 20.62
N TRP A 19 -14.07 31.79 21.33
CA TRP A 19 -14.12 31.85 22.79
C TRP A 19 -12.82 31.35 23.44
N PHE A 20 -12.30 30.21 22.97
CA PHE A 20 -11.03 29.65 23.45
C PHE A 20 -9.84 30.58 23.16
N LEU A 21 -9.76 31.15 21.96
CA LEU A 21 -8.71 32.10 21.56
C LEU A 21 -8.77 33.43 22.32
N ASN A 22 -9.95 33.83 22.80
CA ASN A 22 -10.12 35.04 23.60
C ASN A 22 -9.80 34.83 25.08
N SER A 23 -9.97 33.61 25.57
CA SER A 23 -9.85 33.28 27.00
C SER A 23 -8.47 32.76 27.40
N ASN A 24 -7.59 32.43 26.45
CA ASN A 24 -6.29 31.80 26.73
C ASN A 24 -5.16 32.35 25.85
N CYS A 25 -3.92 32.16 26.32
CA CYS A 25 -2.71 32.28 25.52
C CYS A 25 -2.27 30.88 25.06
N TYR A 26 -1.82 30.77 23.81
CA TYR A 26 -1.38 29.51 23.22
C TYR A 26 0.05 29.62 22.72
N GLU A 27 0.80 28.53 22.89
CA GLU A 27 2.14 28.42 22.31
C GLU A 27 2.05 28.22 20.78
N PRO A 28 3.07 28.64 20.01
CA PRO A 28 3.07 28.49 18.55
C PRO A 28 2.76 27.06 18.07
N ILE A 29 3.24 26.04 18.80
CA ILE A 29 3.00 24.64 18.42
C ILE A 29 1.52 24.25 18.51
N GLU A 30 0.80 24.73 19.52
CA GLU A 30 -0.64 24.45 19.71
C GLU A 30 -1.46 25.15 18.63
N LEU A 31 -1.07 26.38 18.25
CA LEU A 31 -1.70 27.12 17.16
C LEU A 31 -1.46 26.44 15.81
N GLN A 32 -0.26 25.93 15.55
CA GLN A 32 0.06 25.21 14.32
C GLN A 32 -0.73 23.90 14.21
N GLU A 33 -0.91 23.15 15.30
CA GLU A 33 -1.76 21.97 15.33
C GLU A 33 -3.24 22.33 15.07
N ALA A 34 -3.75 23.40 15.68
CA ALA A 34 -5.10 23.91 15.47
C ALA A 34 -5.33 24.37 14.02
N SER A 35 -4.36 25.06 13.43
CA SER A 35 -4.38 25.46 12.02
C SER A 35 -4.35 24.27 11.08
N ASN A 36 -3.47 23.29 11.33
CA ASN A 36 -3.34 22.09 10.51
C ASN A 36 -4.63 21.27 10.51
N VAL A 37 -5.28 21.06 11.67
CA VAL A 37 -6.55 20.34 11.71
C VAL A 37 -7.68 21.12 11.05
N SER A 38 -7.72 22.45 11.21
CA SER A 38 -8.69 23.30 10.52
C SER A 38 -8.54 23.20 9.00
N CYS A 39 -7.30 23.20 8.50
CA CYS A 39 -6.96 22.99 7.09
C CYS A 39 -7.35 21.57 6.62
N ALA A 40 -7.04 20.53 7.41
CA ALA A 40 -7.38 19.14 7.09
C ALA A 40 -8.90 18.89 7.04
N ARG A 41 -9.69 19.73 7.72
CA ARG A 41 -11.16 19.72 7.68
C ARG A 41 -11.74 20.65 6.60
N GLY A 42 -10.90 21.41 5.89
CA GLY A 42 -11.33 22.38 4.88
C GLY A 42 -12.12 23.55 5.45
N LYS A 43 -11.98 23.86 6.74
CA LYS A 43 -12.73 24.92 7.43
C LYS A 43 -11.99 26.26 7.31
N VAL A 44 -12.16 26.94 6.18
CA VAL A 44 -11.46 28.21 5.90
C VAL A 44 -11.76 29.29 6.95
N ASP A 45 -12.97 29.34 7.49
CA ASP A 45 -13.34 30.33 8.51
C ASP A 45 -12.46 30.22 9.76
N LEU A 46 -12.19 28.98 10.21
CA LEU A 46 -11.30 28.73 11.34
C LEU A 46 -9.86 29.14 11.03
N VAL A 47 -9.40 28.86 9.82
CA VAL A 47 -8.08 29.28 9.33
C VAL A 47 -7.96 30.81 9.35
N ILE A 48 -9.00 31.51 8.89
CA ILE A 48 -9.07 32.98 8.91
C ILE A 48 -9.08 33.52 10.35
N ILE A 49 -9.86 32.92 11.25
CA ILE A 49 -9.92 33.32 12.67
C ILE A 49 -8.53 33.19 13.32
N LEU A 50 -7.85 32.07 13.12
CA LEU A 50 -6.51 31.82 13.65
C LEU A 50 -5.49 32.84 13.11
N HIS A 51 -5.55 33.14 11.80
CA HIS A 51 -4.70 34.14 11.18
C HIS A 51 -4.96 35.56 11.66
N LYS A 52 -6.22 35.98 11.78
CA LYS A 52 -6.56 37.33 12.28
C LYS A 52 -5.98 37.58 13.68
N ARG A 53 -5.91 36.54 14.51
CA ARG A 53 -5.46 36.66 15.90
C ARG A 53 -3.95 36.54 16.09
N TYR A 54 -3.31 35.63 15.36
CA TYR A 54 -1.90 35.25 15.58
C TYR A 54 -1.02 35.40 14.34
N ASN A 55 -1.58 35.82 13.21
CA ASN A 55 -0.91 35.99 11.92
C ASN A 55 -0.12 34.72 11.53
N GLU A 56 1.08 34.88 10.94
CA GLU A 56 1.98 33.79 10.54
C GLU A 56 2.37 32.84 11.68
N LYS A 57 2.38 33.30 12.95
CA LYS A 57 2.82 32.46 14.09
C LYS A 57 1.92 31.23 14.29
N ALA A 58 0.67 31.31 13.86
CA ALA A 58 -0.27 30.19 13.93
C ALA A 58 -0.04 29.13 12.85
N PHE A 59 0.86 29.34 11.89
CA PHE A 59 0.99 28.47 10.74
C PHE A 59 2.40 27.97 10.54
N ASN A 60 2.49 26.67 10.28
CA ASN A 60 3.54 26.12 9.45
C ASN A 60 2.97 26.04 8.04
N ILE A 61 3.35 26.96 7.15
CA ILE A 61 2.72 27.13 5.82
C ILE A 61 2.73 25.83 5.01
N LYS A 62 3.86 25.12 4.99
CA LYS A 62 3.97 23.82 4.30
C LYS A 62 2.96 22.80 4.83
N ALA A 63 2.87 22.65 6.15
CA ALA A 63 1.96 21.70 6.77
C ALA A 63 0.49 22.10 6.57
N ALA A 64 0.17 23.39 6.65
CA ALA A 64 -1.17 23.92 6.45
C ALA A 64 -1.66 23.70 5.02
N VAL A 65 -0.84 24.05 4.02
CA VAL A 65 -1.16 23.82 2.59
C VAL A 65 -1.30 22.33 2.29
N ASN A 66 -0.38 21.49 2.78
CA ASN A 66 -0.49 20.03 2.61
C ASN A 66 -1.78 19.47 3.23
N SER A 67 -2.16 19.96 4.42
CA SER A 67 -3.40 19.55 5.11
C SER A 67 -4.64 20.01 4.35
N ALA A 68 -4.64 21.23 3.82
CA ALA A 68 -5.70 21.74 2.97
C ALA A 68 -5.84 20.90 1.68
N CYS A 69 -4.71 20.56 1.04
CA CYS A 69 -4.69 19.69 -0.13
C CYS A 69 -5.16 18.25 0.16
N PHE A 70 -4.83 17.71 1.33
CA PHE A 70 -5.35 16.44 1.81
C PHE A 70 -6.88 16.44 1.87
N SER A 71 -7.47 17.54 2.37
CA SER A 71 -8.93 17.69 2.46
C SER A 71 -9.60 17.86 1.09
N GLY A 72 -8.89 18.45 0.13
CA GLY A 72 -9.43 18.85 -1.17
C GLY A 72 -10.13 20.21 -1.17
N SER A 73 -9.99 21.01 -0.11
CA SER A 73 -10.64 22.33 0.00
C SER A 73 -9.91 23.37 -0.85
N ILE A 74 -10.42 23.61 -2.06
CA ILE A 74 -9.90 24.65 -2.98
C ILE A 74 -9.92 26.02 -2.30
N GLU A 75 -10.98 26.34 -1.56
CA GLU A 75 -11.11 27.62 -0.87
C GLU A 75 -10.01 27.83 0.18
N THR A 76 -9.72 26.81 1.00
CA THR A 76 -8.66 26.89 2.00
C THR A 76 -7.28 26.99 1.34
N VAL A 77 -7.03 26.21 0.28
CA VAL A 77 -5.75 26.28 -0.47
C VAL A 77 -5.59 27.65 -1.12
N TYR A 78 -6.63 28.16 -1.77
CA TYR A 78 -6.62 29.48 -2.39
C TYR A 78 -6.32 30.58 -1.37
N TRP A 79 -7.01 30.55 -0.23
CA TRP A 79 -6.80 31.52 0.84
C TRP A 79 -5.36 31.48 1.38
N LEU A 80 -4.83 30.28 1.66
CA LEU A 80 -3.45 30.12 2.14
C LEU A 80 -2.41 30.65 1.14
N LEU A 81 -2.53 30.29 -0.14
CA LEU A 81 -1.55 30.66 -1.17
C LEU A 81 -1.60 32.15 -1.57
N ASN A 82 -2.73 32.82 -1.34
CA ASN A 82 -2.82 34.27 -1.58
C ASN A 82 -2.41 35.09 -0.34
N THR A 83 -2.56 34.54 0.86
CA THR A 83 -2.22 35.22 2.11
C THR A 83 -0.73 35.11 2.41
N PHE A 84 -0.12 33.97 2.12
CA PHE A 84 1.29 33.70 2.36
C PHE A 84 2.05 33.57 1.04
N HIS A 85 3.38 33.72 1.06
CA HIS A 85 4.16 33.60 -0.16
C HIS A 85 4.21 32.14 -0.64
N GLU A 86 3.98 31.93 -1.94
CA GLU A 86 3.96 30.59 -2.56
C GLU A 86 5.26 29.81 -2.37
N LYS A 87 6.40 30.51 -2.33
CA LYS A 87 7.73 29.91 -2.09
C LYS A 87 7.85 29.20 -0.74
N ASP A 88 6.99 29.55 0.21
CA ASP A 88 6.97 28.94 1.54
C ASP A 88 6.14 27.65 1.54
N ALA A 89 5.33 27.42 0.50
CA ALA A 89 4.60 26.18 0.27
C ALA A 89 5.40 25.24 -0.65
N ASP A 90 5.54 23.97 -0.25
CA ASP A 90 6.08 22.94 -1.14
C ASP A 90 4.96 22.47 -2.09
N LEU A 91 4.76 23.19 -3.20
CA LEU A 91 3.64 22.98 -4.11
C LEU A 91 3.67 21.61 -4.81
N ASN A 92 4.85 21.00 -5.01
CA ASN A 92 4.96 19.65 -5.56
C ASN A 92 4.40 18.61 -4.57
N VAL A 93 4.76 18.73 -3.29
CA VAL A 93 4.22 17.87 -2.24
C VAL A 93 2.72 18.12 -2.02
N ALA A 94 2.28 19.38 -2.09
CA ALA A 94 0.87 19.73 -1.96
C ALA A 94 0.02 19.12 -3.08
N LEU A 95 0.48 19.19 -4.33
CA LEU A 95 -0.16 18.56 -5.48
C LEU A 95 -0.21 17.03 -5.30
N ALA A 96 0.91 16.42 -4.92
CA ALA A 96 0.97 14.98 -4.67
C ALA A 96 0.01 14.54 -3.55
N MET A 97 -0.16 15.34 -2.50
CA MET A 97 -1.11 15.07 -1.42
C MET A 97 -2.56 15.09 -1.93
N ALA A 98 -2.92 16.05 -2.78
CA ALA A 98 -4.24 16.10 -3.40
C ALA A 98 -4.48 14.88 -4.30
N CYS A 99 -3.47 14.48 -5.10
CA CYS A 99 -3.48 13.29 -5.94
C CYS A 99 -3.69 12.00 -5.14
N GLY A 100 -2.91 11.78 -4.09
CA GLY A 100 -2.94 10.56 -3.26
C GLY A 100 -4.25 10.36 -2.49
N ASN A 101 -5.01 11.44 -2.29
CA ASN A 101 -6.35 11.44 -1.69
C ASN A 101 -7.48 11.47 -2.74
N GLY A 102 -7.12 11.50 -4.03
CA GLY A 102 -8.05 11.53 -5.15
C GLY A 102 -8.97 12.76 -5.15
N LYS A 103 -8.40 13.93 -4.82
CA LYS A 103 -9.06 15.24 -4.83
C LYS A 103 -8.94 15.86 -6.23
N ASN A 104 -9.57 15.22 -7.20
CA ASN A 104 -9.38 15.51 -8.62
C ASN A 104 -9.66 16.98 -8.98
N ASP A 105 -10.73 17.59 -8.45
CA ASP A 105 -11.08 18.98 -8.75
C ASP A 105 -9.99 19.96 -8.28
N LEU A 106 -9.44 19.74 -7.08
CA LEU A 106 -8.32 20.53 -6.57
C LEU A 106 -7.05 20.31 -7.39
N VAL A 107 -6.79 19.08 -7.82
CA VAL A 107 -5.64 18.77 -8.68
C VAL A 107 -5.75 19.54 -10.00
N MET A 108 -6.90 19.48 -10.67
CA MET A 108 -7.13 20.22 -11.92
C MET A 108 -6.95 21.73 -11.71
N TRP A 109 -7.54 22.28 -10.64
CA TRP A 109 -7.39 23.69 -10.29
C TRP A 109 -5.93 24.10 -10.06
N LEU A 110 -5.13 23.29 -9.35
CA LEU A 110 -3.70 23.56 -9.14
C LEU A 110 -2.91 23.51 -10.46
N LEU A 111 -3.16 22.51 -11.31
CA LEU A 111 -2.47 22.35 -12.59
C LEU A 111 -2.77 23.51 -13.55
N GLU A 112 -4.02 23.97 -13.59
CA GLU A 112 -4.45 25.14 -14.36
C GLU A 112 -3.82 26.43 -13.83
N LYS A 113 -3.92 26.68 -12.51
CA LYS A 113 -3.40 27.92 -11.88
C LYS A 113 -1.92 28.13 -12.15
N TYR A 114 -1.13 27.05 -12.13
CA TYR A 114 0.33 27.11 -12.29
C TYR A 114 0.81 26.67 -13.68
N ASN A 115 -0.09 26.50 -14.64
CA ASN A 115 0.22 26.14 -16.03
C ASN A 115 1.19 24.94 -16.13
N MET A 116 0.89 23.86 -15.40
CA MET A 116 1.65 22.59 -15.39
C MET A 116 3.14 22.69 -15.00
N LYS A 117 3.59 23.75 -14.31
CA LYS A 117 5.00 23.91 -13.87
C LYS A 117 5.38 23.08 -12.63
N PHE A 118 4.95 21.82 -12.58
CA PHE A 118 5.23 20.91 -11.46
C PHE A 118 6.18 19.78 -11.86
N ASP A 119 6.91 19.22 -10.89
CA ASP A 119 7.50 17.90 -11.07
C ASP A 119 6.39 16.85 -10.93
N MET A 120 5.91 16.38 -12.08
CA MET A 120 4.75 15.49 -12.15
C MET A 120 5.05 14.05 -11.69
N LYS A 121 6.31 13.66 -11.44
CA LYS A 121 6.66 12.29 -11.05
C LYS A 121 5.96 11.85 -9.77
N LEU A 122 6.04 12.68 -8.72
CA LEU A 122 5.43 12.36 -7.44
C LEU A 122 3.90 12.41 -7.52
N ALA A 123 3.35 13.42 -8.22
CA ALA A 123 1.91 13.55 -8.42
C ALA A 123 1.32 12.33 -9.14
N ILE A 124 1.93 11.89 -10.25
CA ILE A 124 1.49 10.73 -11.02
C ILE A 124 1.58 9.44 -10.19
N LEU A 125 2.67 9.25 -9.43
CA LEU A 125 2.81 8.08 -8.56
C LEU A 125 1.74 8.05 -7.45
N GLU A 126 1.44 9.19 -6.84
CA GLU A 126 0.37 9.28 -5.83
C GLU A 126 -1.02 9.10 -6.43
N THR A 127 -1.28 9.62 -7.64
CA THR A 127 -2.52 9.35 -8.38
C THR A 127 -2.68 7.86 -8.68
N PHE A 128 -1.60 7.18 -9.08
CA PHE A 128 -1.59 5.73 -9.27
C PHE A 128 -1.90 4.99 -7.95
N ARG A 129 -1.26 5.37 -6.83
CA ARG A 129 -1.58 4.80 -5.51
C ARG A 129 -3.02 5.02 -5.10
N ALA A 130 -3.59 6.19 -5.38
CA ALA A 130 -5.00 6.49 -5.11
C ALA A 130 -5.93 5.59 -5.94
N SER A 131 -5.59 5.35 -7.21
CA SER A 131 -6.36 4.45 -8.07
C SER A 131 -6.38 3.01 -7.54
N LEU A 132 -5.29 2.52 -6.93
CA LEU A 132 -5.26 1.20 -6.31
C LEU A 132 -6.16 1.08 -5.08
N LYS A 133 -6.30 2.15 -4.27
CA LYS A 133 -7.12 2.11 -3.03
C LYS A 133 -8.62 2.02 -3.29
N LYS A 134 -9.12 2.67 -4.35
CA LYS A 134 -10.56 2.86 -4.60
C LYS A 134 -11.26 1.73 -5.37
N GLU A 135 -10.53 0.70 -5.79
CA GLU A 135 -11.07 -0.38 -6.61
C GLU A 135 -11.96 -1.33 -5.76
N LYS A 136 -13.29 -1.18 -5.88
CA LYS A 136 -14.30 -2.11 -5.34
C LYS A 136 -14.11 -3.51 -5.95
N SER A 137 -14.55 -4.56 -5.25
CA SER A 137 -14.42 -5.99 -5.60
C SER A 137 -14.95 -6.41 -6.98
N ASN A 138 -15.68 -5.54 -7.67
CA ASN A 138 -16.32 -5.80 -8.96
C ASN A 138 -15.64 -5.00 -10.10
N GLY A 139 -14.53 -4.32 -9.79
CA GLY A 139 -14.10 -3.04 -10.35
C GLY A 139 -13.55 -3.04 -11.77
N LYS A 140 -14.23 -2.30 -12.65
CA LYS A 140 -13.65 -1.82 -13.91
C LYS A 140 -12.79 -0.60 -13.61
N LEU A 141 -11.57 -0.56 -14.17
CA LEU A 141 -10.67 0.59 -14.08
C LEU A 141 -11.34 1.90 -14.56
N SER A 142 -12.28 1.81 -15.51
CA SER A 142 -12.99 2.95 -16.09
C SER A 142 -13.91 3.68 -15.12
N GLU A 143 -14.32 3.07 -14.02
CA GLU A 143 -15.19 3.72 -13.02
C GLU A 143 -14.38 4.40 -11.90
N ASN A 144 -13.05 4.35 -12.00
CA ASN A 144 -12.15 4.90 -11.01
C ASN A 144 -11.69 6.30 -11.41
N SER A 145 -12.25 7.32 -10.77
CA SER A 145 -11.93 8.72 -11.08
C SER A 145 -10.44 9.05 -10.92
N SER A 146 -9.72 8.39 -10.01
CA SER A 146 -8.27 8.58 -9.86
C SER A 146 -7.50 7.92 -11.02
N PHE A 147 -8.03 6.84 -11.60
CA PHE A 147 -7.46 6.23 -12.80
C PHE A 147 -7.73 7.05 -14.07
N GLU A 148 -8.89 7.71 -14.17
CA GLU A 148 -9.17 8.68 -15.23
C GLU A 148 -8.19 9.85 -15.17
N LEU A 149 -8.02 10.45 -13.99
CA LEU A 149 -7.03 11.51 -13.75
C LEU A 149 -5.61 11.05 -14.12
N LEU A 150 -5.23 9.83 -13.73
CA LEU A 150 -3.93 9.25 -14.08
C LEU A 150 -3.75 9.18 -15.61
N ASN A 151 -4.75 8.68 -16.34
CA ASN A 151 -4.65 8.58 -17.80
C ASN A 151 -4.55 9.94 -18.46
N TRP A 152 -5.29 10.92 -17.97
CA TRP A 152 -5.19 12.30 -18.42
C TRP A 152 -3.77 12.85 -18.17
N MET A 153 -3.22 12.71 -16.96
CA MET A 153 -1.85 13.16 -16.64
C MET A 153 -0.79 12.49 -17.53
N LEU A 154 -0.90 11.17 -17.77
CA LEU A 154 0.03 10.46 -18.64
C LEU A 154 -0.06 10.90 -20.10
N LYS A 155 -1.24 11.32 -20.55
CA LYS A 155 -1.45 11.87 -21.89
C LYS A 155 -0.76 13.22 -22.04
N GLU A 156 -0.90 14.11 -21.06
CA GLU A 156 -0.33 15.47 -21.10
C GLU A 156 1.18 15.49 -20.81
N CYS A 157 1.65 14.71 -19.83
CA CYS A 157 3.06 14.70 -19.42
C CYS A 157 3.92 13.66 -20.14
N GLY A 158 3.29 12.71 -20.83
CA GLY A 158 3.94 11.57 -21.45
C GLY A 158 4.15 10.39 -20.50
N ASN A 159 4.18 9.20 -21.11
CA ASN A 159 4.25 7.91 -20.43
C ASN A 159 5.54 7.68 -19.61
N HIS A 160 6.63 8.35 -19.95
CA HIS A 160 7.95 8.18 -19.35
C HIS A 160 8.04 8.65 -17.88
N VAL A 161 7.06 9.47 -17.45
CA VAL A 161 7.03 10.02 -16.09
C VAL A 161 6.59 8.97 -15.05
N LEU A 162 5.90 7.92 -15.49
CA LEU A 162 5.49 6.83 -14.62
C LEU A 162 6.62 5.82 -14.44
N ASP A 163 7.03 5.58 -13.19
CA ASP A 163 7.92 4.47 -12.87
C ASP A 163 7.17 3.14 -13.00
N ILE A 164 7.34 2.48 -14.15
CA ILE A 164 6.65 1.22 -14.47
C ILE A 164 7.05 0.10 -13.53
N LYS A 165 8.33 0.04 -13.11
CA LYS A 165 8.81 -0.99 -12.19
C LYS A 165 8.09 -0.86 -10.85
N ILE A 166 8.11 0.33 -10.24
CA ILE A 166 7.43 0.59 -8.97
C ILE A 166 5.92 0.36 -9.11
N SER A 167 5.32 0.79 -10.22
CA SER A 167 3.88 0.66 -10.46
C SER A 167 3.42 -0.80 -10.54
N VAL A 168 4.16 -1.65 -11.25
CA VAL A 168 3.87 -3.10 -11.32
C VAL A 168 3.99 -3.74 -9.95
N LEU A 169 5.07 -3.46 -9.21
CA LEU A 169 5.29 -4.05 -7.88
C LEU A 169 4.18 -3.64 -6.89
N LEU A 170 3.77 -2.37 -6.91
CA LEU A 170 2.67 -1.87 -6.08
C LEU A 170 1.32 -2.51 -6.43
N ALA A 171 1.00 -2.62 -7.73
CA ALA A 171 -0.24 -3.25 -8.17
C ALA A 171 -0.30 -4.73 -7.79
N CYS A 172 0.82 -5.46 -7.92
CA CYS A 172 0.93 -6.86 -7.51
C CYS A 172 0.74 -7.00 -5.99
N LYS A 173 1.43 -6.18 -5.20
CA LYS A 173 1.32 -6.21 -3.73
C LYS A 173 -0.07 -5.84 -3.23
N GLN A 174 -0.82 -5.02 -3.97
CA GLN A 174 -2.21 -4.67 -3.61
C GLN A 174 -3.26 -5.63 -4.19
N GLY A 175 -2.86 -6.66 -4.95
CA GLY A 175 -3.82 -7.61 -5.50
C GLY A 175 -4.66 -7.07 -6.66
N LYS A 176 -4.23 -6.00 -7.32
CA LYS A 176 -5.04 -5.30 -8.34
C LYS A 176 -4.74 -5.80 -9.75
N ILE A 177 -5.35 -6.93 -10.14
CA ILE A 177 -5.10 -7.55 -11.45
C ILE A 177 -5.47 -6.66 -12.63
N GLY A 178 -6.50 -5.82 -12.52
CA GLY A 178 -6.88 -4.85 -13.56
C GLY A 178 -5.73 -3.91 -13.89
N HIS A 179 -5.13 -3.32 -12.86
CA HIS A 179 -3.96 -2.44 -12.99
C HIS A 179 -2.73 -3.18 -13.54
N VAL A 180 -2.47 -4.42 -13.10
CA VAL A 180 -1.37 -5.24 -13.63
C VAL A 180 -1.56 -5.48 -15.14
N LYS A 181 -2.75 -5.90 -15.58
CA LYS A 181 -3.05 -6.12 -17.00
C LYS A 181 -2.86 -4.83 -17.80
N TRP A 182 -3.45 -3.73 -17.34
CA TRP A 182 -3.31 -2.43 -17.99
C TRP A 182 -1.84 -1.99 -18.13
N LEU A 183 -1.02 -2.18 -17.09
CA LEU A 183 0.42 -1.86 -17.16
C LEU A 183 1.13 -2.70 -18.23
N PHE A 184 0.89 -4.01 -18.26
CA PHE A 184 1.52 -4.90 -19.24
C PHE A 184 1.00 -4.69 -20.68
N ASP A 185 -0.23 -4.19 -20.84
CA ASP A 185 -0.82 -3.92 -22.14
C ASP A 185 -0.37 -2.55 -22.69
N LYS A 186 -0.34 -1.50 -21.84
CA LYS A 186 0.06 -0.14 -22.24
C LYS A 186 1.58 0.08 -22.30
N PHE A 187 2.35 -0.60 -21.44
CA PHE A 187 3.80 -0.40 -21.28
C PHE A 187 4.58 -1.69 -21.57
N SER A 188 4.13 -2.45 -22.57
CA SER A 188 4.65 -3.81 -22.84
C SER A 188 6.16 -3.88 -23.04
N GLU A 189 6.78 -2.84 -23.61
CA GLU A 189 8.23 -2.79 -23.83
C GLU A 189 9.00 -2.64 -22.51
N THR A 190 8.66 -1.62 -21.70
CA THR A 190 9.30 -1.38 -20.40
C THR A 190 9.05 -2.52 -19.41
N CYS A 191 7.88 -3.19 -19.50
CA CYS A 191 7.60 -4.35 -18.67
C CYS A 191 8.53 -5.54 -18.94
N ARG A 192 9.24 -5.59 -20.08
CA ARG A 192 10.23 -6.65 -20.37
C ARG A 192 11.46 -6.55 -19.47
N ASP A 193 11.79 -5.36 -19.00
CA ASP A 193 12.98 -5.12 -18.17
C ASP A 193 12.74 -5.41 -16.70
N ILE A 194 11.47 -5.61 -16.30
CA ILE A 194 11.11 -5.95 -14.92
C ILE A 194 11.73 -7.30 -14.56
N ASN A 195 12.34 -7.38 -13.38
CA ASN A 195 12.84 -8.64 -12.84
C ASN A 195 11.64 -9.56 -12.48
N PRO A 196 11.50 -10.74 -13.11
CA PRO A 196 10.38 -11.63 -12.83
C PRO A 196 10.33 -12.08 -11.37
N SER A 197 11.49 -12.26 -10.72
CA SER A 197 11.55 -12.68 -9.32
C SER A 197 10.89 -11.63 -8.42
N GLU A 198 11.25 -10.36 -8.58
CA GLU A 198 10.67 -9.25 -7.81
C GLU A 198 9.16 -9.11 -8.03
N ALA A 199 8.69 -9.26 -9.27
CA ALA A 199 7.26 -9.18 -9.58
C ALA A 199 6.46 -10.35 -9.01
N LEU A 200 7.01 -11.57 -9.09
CA LEU A 200 6.38 -12.78 -8.53
C LEU A 200 6.40 -12.75 -7.00
N GLU A 201 7.49 -12.30 -6.37
CA GLU A 201 7.58 -12.08 -4.92
C GLU A 201 6.52 -11.06 -4.47
N ALA A 202 6.37 -9.93 -5.17
CA ALA A 202 5.35 -8.93 -4.87
C ALA A 202 3.93 -9.50 -5.00
N ALA A 203 3.68 -10.33 -6.02
CA ALA A 203 2.41 -11.01 -6.18
C ALA A 203 2.15 -12.04 -5.06
N CYS A 204 3.17 -12.57 -4.40
CA CYS A 204 2.99 -13.49 -3.27
C CYS A 204 2.53 -12.78 -1.98
N HIS A 205 2.69 -11.46 -1.85
CA HIS A 205 2.36 -10.72 -0.61
C HIS A 205 0.98 -10.06 -0.62
N GLY A 206 0.27 -10.05 -1.75
CA GLY A 206 -1.02 -9.35 -1.87
C GLY A 206 -2.22 -10.10 -1.31
N PHE A 207 -3.40 -9.50 -1.48
CA PHE A 207 -4.71 -10.14 -1.29
C PHE A 207 -5.23 -10.56 -2.67
N ASP A 208 -5.85 -11.73 -2.84
CA ASP A 208 -6.35 -12.24 -4.15
C ASP A 208 -5.24 -12.44 -5.22
N THR A 209 -4.20 -13.17 -4.82
CA THR A 209 -2.87 -13.19 -5.45
C THR A 209 -2.69 -14.19 -6.57
N PHE A 210 -3.46 -15.28 -6.58
CA PHE A 210 -3.23 -16.40 -7.48
C PHE A 210 -3.44 -16.02 -8.95
N ALA A 211 -4.43 -15.18 -9.26
CA ALA A 211 -4.70 -14.74 -10.62
C ALA A 211 -3.57 -13.85 -11.18
N ILE A 212 -3.00 -12.97 -10.35
CA ILE A 212 -1.84 -12.15 -10.73
C ILE A 212 -0.62 -13.03 -10.92
N TYR A 213 -0.36 -13.95 -9.99
CA TYR A 213 0.73 -14.91 -10.08
C TYR A 213 0.68 -15.70 -11.40
N LEU A 214 -0.47 -16.31 -11.74
CA LEU A 214 -0.62 -17.05 -12.98
C LEU A 214 -0.42 -16.18 -14.22
N PHE A 215 -0.91 -14.94 -14.20
CA PHE A 215 -0.71 -13.98 -15.28
C PHE A 215 0.78 -13.67 -15.48
N LEU A 216 1.51 -13.39 -14.39
CA LEU A 216 2.94 -13.08 -14.42
C LEU A 216 3.77 -14.28 -14.84
N VAL A 217 3.52 -15.48 -14.31
CA VAL A 217 4.20 -16.72 -14.73
C VAL A 217 4.02 -16.93 -16.23
N LYS A 218 2.80 -16.74 -16.76
CA LYS A 218 2.54 -16.83 -18.19
C LYS A 218 3.34 -15.79 -18.98
N LYS A 219 3.35 -14.53 -18.56
CA LYS A 219 4.10 -13.43 -19.22
C LYS A 219 5.62 -13.63 -19.17
N PHE A 220 6.13 -14.26 -18.12
CA PHE A 220 7.56 -14.51 -17.92
C PHE A 220 8.00 -15.94 -18.29
N SER A 221 7.17 -16.72 -18.99
CA SER A 221 7.44 -18.16 -19.27
C SER A 221 8.81 -18.46 -19.88
N SER A 222 9.37 -17.53 -20.68
CA SER A 222 10.68 -17.68 -21.32
C SER A 222 11.86 -17.23 -20.46
N ARG A 223 11.61 -16.69 -19.25
CA ARG A 223 12.62 -16.06 -18.39
C ARG A 223 12.88 -16.90 -17.16
N LYS A 224 14.15 -16.98 -16.77
CA LYS A 224 14.56 -17.57 -15.51
C LYS A 224 14.26 -16.60 -14.37
N PHE A 225 13.80 -17.13 -13.24
CA PHE A 225 13.58 -16.40 -12.00
C PHE A 225 14.02 -17.24 -10.82
N ASP A 226 14.23 -16.58 -9.68
CA ASP A 226 14.64 -17.24 -8.45
C ASP A 226 13.42 -17.95 -7.82
N LEU A 227 13.29 -19.24 -8.15
CA LEU A 227 12.21 -20.08 -7.67
C LEU A 227 12.20 -20.20 -6.14
N GLN A 228 13.37 -20.17 -5.50
CA GLN A 228 13.49 -20.32 -4.05
C GLN A 228 12.93 -19.10 -3.32
N LYS A 229 13.23 -17.89 -3.83
CA LYS A 229 12.68 -16.65 -3.26
C LYS A 229 11.16 -16.58 -3.38
N VAL A 230 10.62 -16.89 -4.57
CA VAL A 230 9.16 -16.89 -4.79
C VAL A 230 8.47 -17.91 -3.87
N MET A 231 9.07 -19.10 -3.69
CA MET A 231 8.57 -20.11 -2.76
C MET A 231 8.56 -19.61 -1.31
N GLN A 232 9.65 -18.98 -0.86
CA GLN A 232 9.74 -18.40 0.49
C GLN A 232 8.67 -17.33 0.71
N SER A 233 8.54 -16.35 -0.21
CA SER A 233 7.54 -15.30 -0.11
C SER A 233 6.10 -15.83 -0.11
N ALA A 234 5.81 -16.86 -0.91
CA ALA A 234 4.49 -17.51 -0.92
C ALA A 234 4.21 -18.22 0.41
N CYS A 235 5.22 -18.86 1.00
CA CYS A 235 5.08 -19.53 2.29
C CYS A 235 4.92 -18.55 3.46
N ASP A 236 5.71 -17.47 3.47
CA ASP A 236 5.64 -16.41 4.48
C ASP A 236 4.28 -15.70 4.49
N SER A 237 3.63 -15.65 3.32
CA SER A 237 2.31 -15.03 3.14
C SER A 237 1.15 -16.02 3.30
N GLY A 238 1.44 -17.32 3.44
CA GLY A 238 0.43 -18.36 3.61
C GLY A 238 -0.37 -18.72 2.34
N ASN A 239 0.16 -18.39 1.15
CA ASN A 239 -0.52 -18.62 -0.13
C ASN A 239 -0.32 -20.06 -0.62
N ASP A 240 -1.14 -20.97 -0.10
CA ASP A 240 -1.14 -22.41 -0.40
C ASP A 240 -1.35 -22.72 -1.90
N GLN A 241 -2.23 -22.00 -2.60
CA GLN A 241 -2.45 -22.16 -4.04
C GLN A 241 -1.20 -21.89 -4.88
N ILE A 242 -0.44 -20.84 -4.55
CA ILE A 242 0.81 -20.50 -5.25
C ILE A 242 1.85 -21.58 -4.97
N VAL A 243 1.98 -22.00 -3.72
CA VAL A 243 2.93 -23.05 -3.33
C VAL A 243 2.60 -24.38 -4.03
N GLU A 244 1.33 -24.74 -4.09
CA GLU A 244 0.89 -25.95 -4.80
C GLU A 244 1.23 -25.88 -6.30
N ASP A 245 0.98 -24.74 -6.95
CA ASP A 245 1.31 -24.54 -8.37
C ASP A 245 2.83 -24.58 -8.60
N LEU A 246 3.63 -23.96 -7.73
CA LEU A 246 5.09 -24.01 -7.77
C LEU A 246 5.62 -25.45 -7.68
N LEU A 247 5.10 -26.24 -6.72
CA LEU A 247 5.50 -27.63 -6.50
C LEU A 247 5.05 -28.59 -7.62
N LYS A 248 4.00 -28.24 -8.37
CA LYS A 248 3.51 -28.99 -9.53
C LYS A 248 4.28 -28.66 -10.81
N ARG A 249 4.57 -27.38 -11.06
CA ARG A 249 5.18 -26.91 -12.31
C ARG A 249 6.69 -27.05 -12.35
N PHE A 250 7.36 -26.90 -11.22
CA PHE A 250 8.82 -26.80 -11.17
C PHE A 250 9.46 -28.00 -10.49
N ASP A 251 10.71 -28.29 -10.87
CA ASP A 251 11.47 -29.41 -10.34
C ASP A 251 11.72 -29.25 -8.83
N LYS A 252 11.12 -30.17 -8.06
CA LYS A 252 11.18 -30.23 -6.60
C LYS A 252 12.60 -30.35 -6.07
N ASN A 253 13.53 -30.91 -6.84
CA ASN A 253 14.92 -31.08 -6.41
C ASN A 253 15.70 -29.76 -6.34
N LYS A 254 15.18 -28.69 -6.96
CA LYS A 254 15.75 -27.34 -6.90
C LYS A 254 15.15 -26.47 -5.79
N LEU A 255 14.12 -26.95 -5.11
CA LEU A 255 13.40 -26.23 -4.07
C LEU A 255 13.85 -26.71 -2.70
N ASP A 256 14.33 -25.80 -1.86
CA ASP A 256 14.48 -26.08 -0.44
C ASP A 256 13.13 -25.94 0.27
N VAL A 257 12.41 -27.06 0.32
CA VAL A 257 11.11 -27.18 0.99
C VAL A 257 11.25 -27.11 2.52
N LYS A 258 12.47 -27.25 3.08
CA LYS A 258 12.68 -27.19 4.52
C LYS A 258 12.35 -25.81 5.07
N GLU A 259 12.94 -24.76 4.53
CA GLU A 259 12.68 -23.38 4.99
C GLU A 259 11.19 -23.00 4.83
N ALA A 260 10.57 -23.44 3.73
CA ALA A 260 9.13 -23.28 3.50
C ALA A 260 8.26 -23.91 4.62
N ILE A 261 8.59 -25.14 5.06
CA ILE A 261 7.89 -25.82 6.16
C ILE A 261 8.05 -25.04 7.47
N PHE A 262 9.24 -24.51 7.74
CA PHE A 262 9.52 -23.75 8.96
C PHE A 262 8.73 -22.44 8.99
N ALA A 263 8.72 -21.70 7.89
CA ALA A 263 7.94 -20.47 7.73
C ALA A 263 6.43 -20.71 7.93
N ALA A 264 5.87 -21.73 7.26
CA ALA A 264 4.47 -22.10 7.39
C ALA A 264 4.07 -22.41 8.85
N CYS A 265 4.93 -23.14 9.56
CA CYS A 265 4.72 -23.49 10.96
C CYS A 265 4.84 -22.28 11.90
N LEU A 266 5.84 -21.41 11.69
CA LEU A 266 6.04 -20.19 12.47
C LEU A 266 4.84 -19.24 12.38
N LYS A 267 4.23 -19.15 11.20
CA LYS A 267 3.08 -18.27 10.93
C LYS A 267 1.72 -18.92 11.17
N GLY A 268 1.68 -20.22 11.48
CA GLY A 268 0.44 -20.93 11.78
C GLY A 268 -0.40 -21.28 10.54
N HIS A 269 0.19 -21.35 9.35
CA HIS A 269 -0.51 -21.67 8.10
C HIS A 269 -0.75 -23.18 7.93
N LEU A 270 -1.84 -23.70 8.52
CA LEU A 270 -2.16 -25.13 8.51
C LEU A 270 -2.40 -25.72 7.11
N ASN A 271 -3.13 -25.02 6.24
CA ASN A 271 -3.40 -25.52 4.88
C ASN A 271 -2.12 -25.62 4.05
N LEU A 272 -1.25 -24.62 4.15
CA LEU A 272 0.08 -24.64 3.53
C LEU A 272 0.91 -25.81 4.05
N LEU A 273 0.90 -26.08 5.37
CA LEU A 273 1.59 -27.24 5.94
C LEU A 273 1.06 -28.57 5.40
N ARG A 274 -0.27 -28.68 5.20
CA ARG A 274 -0.90 -29.86 4.58
C ARG A 274 -0.44 -30.05 3.14
N VAL A 275 -0.37 -28.97 2.35
CA VAL A 275 0.17 -29.02 0.98
C VAL A 275 1.62 -29.48 1.02
N LEU A 276 2.47 -28.84 1.82
CA LEU A 276 3.89 -29.19 1.92
C LEU A 276 4.13 -30.64 2.35
N TRP A 277 3.28 -31.21 3.20
CA TRP A 277 3.35 -32.62 3.61
C TRP A 277 3.23 -33.60 2.46
N LEU A 278 2.42 -33.30 1.44
CA LEU A 278 2.24 -34.17 0.27
C LEU A 278 3.50 -34.22 -0.61
N TYR A 279 4.34 -33.19 -0.55
CA TYR A 279 5.47 -33.02 -1.46
C TYR A 279 6.84 -33.17 -0.78
N ALA A 280 6.92 -32.96 0.54
CA ALA A 280 8.17 -32.95 1.28
C ALA A 280 8.58 -34.33 1.82
N LYS A 281 9.89 -34.52 2.01
CA LYS A 281 10.43 -35.77 2.59
C LYS A 281 10.01 -35.88 4.07
N PRO A 282 9.60 -37.07 4.56
CA PRO A 282 9.17 -37.28 5.95
C PRO A 282 10.18 -36.88 7.02
N LYS A 283 11.49 -36.87 6.69
CA LYS A 283 12.56 -36.49 7.62
C LYS A 283 12.42 -35.06 8.15
N TYR A 284 11.93 -34.12 7.34
CA TYR A 284 11.85 -32.70 7.72
C TYR A 284 10.82 -32.48 8.82
N PHE A 285 9.74 -33.24 8.82
CA PHE A 285 8.68 -33.16 9.83
C PHE A 285 9.04 -33.78 11.19
N ARG A 286 10.16 -34.51 11.25
CA ARG A 286 10.63 -35.17 12.50
C ARG A 286 11.73 -34.36 13.19
N GLU A 287 12.15 -33.23 12.61
CA GLU A 287 13.18 -32.40 13.21
C GLU A 287 12.69 -31.78 14.53
N LYS A 288 13.49 -31.94 15.59
CA LYS A 288 13.18 -31.36 16.92
C LYS A 288 12.90 -29.86 16.85
N ARG A 289 13.65 -29.14 16.01
CA ARG A 289 13.50 -27.70 15.82
C ARG A 289 12.10 -27.35 15.28
N LEU A 290 11.58 -28.10 14.31
CA LEU A 290 10.23 -27.90 13.78
C LEU A 290 9.17 -28.20 14.86
N MET A 291 9.33 -29.28 15.62
CA MET A 291 8.39 -29.63 16.69
C MET A 291 8.29 -28.54 17.77
N ASN A 292 9.42 -27.92 18.13
CA ASN A 292 9.44 -26.80 19.05
C ASN A 292 8.73 -25.56 18.46
N ILE A 293 8.96 -25.26 17.19
CA ILE A 293 8.29 -24.16 16.48
C ILE A 293 6.77 -24.35 16.50
N VAL A 294 6.30 -25.54 16.14
CA VAL A 294 4.86 -25.83 16.06
C VAL A 294 4.19 -25.78 17.43
N ARG A 295 4.88 -26.23 18.49
CA ARG A 295 4.38 -26.10 19.87
C ARG A 295 4.30 -24.64 20.32
N ASN A 296 5.25 -23.82 19.90
CA ASN A 296 5.33 -22.41 20.26
C ASN A 296 4.45 -21.51 19.38
N SER A 297 3.92 -22.00 18.26
CA SER A 297 3.09 -21.21 17.35
C SER A 297 1.70 -20.86 17.93
N GLY A 298 1.29 -21.52 19.02
CA GLY A 298 -0.02 -21.35 19.64
C GLY A 298 -1.19 -21.95 18.84
N ASN A 299 -0.91 -22.58 17.70
CA ASN A 299 -1.94 -23.21 16.86
C ASN A 299 -2.12 -24.69 17.24
N ALA A 300 -3.05 -24.94 18.18
CA ALA A 300 -3.34 -26.30 18.67
C ALA A 300 -3.79 -27.26 17.56
N GLU A 301 -4.52 -26.78 16.55
CA GLU A 301 -4.96 -27.61 15.42
C GLU A 301 -3.75 -28.08 14.60
N MET A 302 -2.81 -27.17 14.32
CA MET A 302 -1.56 -27.50 13.63
C MET A 302 -0.70 -28.51 14.41
N VAL A 303 -0.58 -28.32 15.73
CA VAL A 303 0.15 -29.26 16.61
C VAL A 303 -0.48 -30.65 16.55
N ASN A 304 -1.79 -30.73 16.77
CA ASN A 304 -2.52 -32.00 16.78
C ASN A 304 -2.44 -32.70 15.42
N TRP A 305 -2.62 -31.94 14.34
CA TRP A 305 -2.52 -32.47 13.00
C TRP A 305 -1.11 -33.01 12.70
N LEU A 306 -0.05 -32.25 12.98
CA LEU A 306 1.32 -32.67 12.71
C LEU A 306 1.72 -33.89 13.56
N MET A 307 1.38 -33.91 14.85
CA MET A 307 1.64 -35.05 15.73
C MET A 307 0.95 -36.31 15.20
N ALA A 308 -0.33 -36.22 14.85
CA ALA A 308 -1.09 -37.34 14.30
C ALA A 308 -0.56 -37.80 12.93
N ALA A 309 -0.10 -36.88 12.08
CA ALA A 309 0.48 -37.20 10.78
C ALA A 309 1.84 -37.91 10.91
N VAL A 310 2.71 -37.40 11.80
CA VAL A 310 4.02 -38.01 12.07
C VAL A 310 3.84 -39.42 12.67
N ASP A 311 2.91 -39.61 13.60
CA ASP A 311 2.70 -40.93 14.20
C ASP A 311 2.09 -41.95 13.24
N ARG A 312 1.18 -41.53 12.34
CA ARG A 312 0.72 -42.36 11.22
C ARG A 312 1.89 -42.78 10.32
N SER A 313 2.74 -41.84 9.93
CA SER A 313 3.92 -42.12 9.08
C SER A 313 4.90 -43.13 9.68
N LYS A 314 4.97 -43.23 11.02
CA LYS A 314 5.82 -44.20 11.72
C LYS A 314 5.19 -45.60 11.74
N LYS A 315 3.86 -45.69 11.77
CA LYS A 315 3.13 -46.97 11.74
C LYS A 315 3.21 -47.60 10.36
N ASP A 316 3.06 -46.81 9.31
CA ASP A 316 3.13 -47.28 7.91
C ASP A 316 4.56 -47.68 7.48
N ALA A 317 5.58 -47.17 8.18
CA ALA A 317 6.99 -47.50 7.92
C ALA A 317 7.50 -48.74 8.66
N LYS A 318 6.69 -49.37 9.52
CA LYS A 318 7.04 -50.67 10.11
C LYS A 318 6.63 -51.76 9.12
N PRO A 319 7.54 -52.64 8.66
CA PRO A 319 7.14 -53.79 7.87
C PRO A 319 6.20 -54.63 8.74
N VAL A 320 5.04 -55.01 8.19
CA VAL A 320 4.24 -56.09 8.74
C VAL A 320 5.17 -57.31 8.79
N ARG A 321 5.51 -57.73 10.01
CA ARG A 321 6.27 -58.96 10.25
C ARG A 321 5.40 -60.16 9.93
#